data_AF-A0AAD6IRS4-F1
#
_entry.id   AF-A0AAD6IRS4-F1
#
_cell.length_a   1.000
_cell.length_b   1.000
_cell.length_c   1.000
_cell.angle_alpha   90.00
_cell.angle_beta   90.00
_cell.angle_gamma   90.00
#
_symmetry.space_group_name_H-M   'P 1'
#
loop_
_entity.id
_entity.type
_entity.pdbx_description
1 polymer ?
#
loop_
_entity_poly.entity_id
_entity_poly.type
_entity_poly.pdbx_seq_one_letter_code
_entity_poly.pdbx_strand_id
1 'polypeptide(L)'
;MHLQFTTTMDVTTALASAREVVFSPDAAVWRAHVRLFHFFPMLCPLMAAITTPMGKTSISSILNLPGKLSWMLMELVSPLSFCLTIYLNCQSPLSTLAALPTTHKVLTTLYFIHYANRAIISPLRAPAYAPAHIVVLLIASAFNYLNAYGLAGWLLWHGRINTDGFAGKVRFAVGVAVWAVGFAGNVWHEDVLYEIRRRAKREDAVLRDRKKTDVGGGMQVVDTGEDRLVVRAPNGHIYEVPQGGLYEYCWHPHYFMEWVEWTGYLIAAGWCPPAVNLLVNEIALMTPRAFQGVEFYRARFGRRMPVRRAVVPFFL
;
A
#
# COMPACT_ATOMS: atom_id res chain seq x y z
N MET A 1 39.96 35.74 9.42
CA MET A 1 39.54 34.35 9.69
C MET A 1 38.28 34.07 8.87
N HIS A 2 38.45 33.71 7.59
CA HIS A 2 37.33 33.31 6.73
C HIS A 2 37.09 31.82 6.91
N LEU A 3 36.02 31.46 7.63
CA LEU A 3 35.48 30.11 7.65
C LEU A 3 34.78 29.88 6.30
N GLN A 4 35.48 29.26 5.35
CA GLN A 4 34.84 28.67 4.18
C GLN A 4 34.17 27.37 4.61
N PHE A 5 32.84 27.39 4.73
CA PHE A 5 32.03 26.17 4.73
C PHE A 5 31.95 25.64 3.28
N THR A 6 32.96 24.89 2.86
CA THR A 6 32.90 24.06 1.65
C THR A 6 32.24 22.74 2.00
N THR A 7 30.92 22.72 2.04
CA THR A 7 30.13 21.49 2.25
C THR A 7 29.31 21.17 1.01
N THR A 8 29.97 21.10 -0.14
CA THR A 8 29.44 20.36 -1.30
C THR A 8 30.09 18.99 -1.27
N MET A 9 29.45 18.01 -0.63
CA MET A 9 29.81 16.61 -0.91
C MET A 9 29.66 16.41 -2.42
N ASP A 10 30.74 15.98 -3.08
CA ASP A 10 30.65 15.54 -4.47
C ASP A 10 29.63 14.39 -4.55
N VAL A 11 28.82 14.38 -5.62
CA VAL A 11 27.77 13.39 -5.86
C VAL A 11 28.36 11.98 -5.81
N THR A 12 29.58 11.81 -6.31
CA THR A 12 30.32 10.54 -6.28
C THR A 12 30.52 10.04 -4.84
N THR A 13 30.95 10.92 -3.94
CA THR A 13 31.17 10.61 -2.52
C THR A 13 29.86 10.29 -1.80
N ALA A 14 28.79 11.02 -2.13
CA ALA A 14 27.47 10.75 -1.58
C ALA A 14 26.91 9.39 -2.02
N LEU A 15 27.07 9.05 -3.30
CA LEU A 15 26.67 7.73 -3.83
C LEU A 15 27.49 6.59 -3.24
N ALA A 16 28.80 6.77 -3.05
CA ALA A 16 29.66 5.80 -2.39
C ALA A 16 29.21 5.55 -0.94
N SER A 17 28.95 6.62 -0.19
CA SER A 17 28.46 6.53 1.19
C SER A 17 27.08 5.85 1.27
N ALA A 18 26.17 6.20 0.36
CA ALA A 18 24.85 5.60 0.28
C ALA A 18 24.93 4.10 -0.05
N ARG A 19 25.84 3.72 -0.96
CA ARG A 19 26.12 2.31 -1.28
C ARG A 19 26.69 1.56 -0.10
N GLU A 20 27.57 2.14 0.70
CA GLU A 20 28.19 1.42 1.82
C GLU A 20 27.23 1.20 3.00
N VAL A 21 26.44 2.22 3.34
CA VAL A 21 25.64 2.25 4.57
C VAL A 21 24.20 1.81 4.33
N VAL A 22 23.55 2.37 3.31
CA VAL A 22 22.11 2.18 3.06
C VAL A 22 21.92 0.98 2.14
N PHE A 23 22.45 1.05 0.93
CA PHE A 23 22.28 0.02 -0.10
C PHE A 23 23.46 -0.96 -0.15
N SER A 24 23.90 -1.43 1.02
CA SER A 24 25.12 -2.23 1.17
C SER A 24 25.14 -3.52 0.32
N PRO A 25 26.22 -3.82 -0.42
CA PRO A 25 26.39 -5.15 -1.01
C PRO A 25 26.81 -6.19 0.03
N ASP A 26 27.14 -5.78 1.25
CA ASP A 26 27.63 -6.68 2.29
C ASP A 26 26.53 -7.65 2.72
N ALA A 27 26.82 -8.95 2.60
CA ALA A 27 25.84 -9.99 2.86
C ALA A 27 25.44 -10.08 4.36
N ALA A 28 26.32 -9.69 5.29
CA ALA A 28 25.97 -9.62 6.71
C ALA A 28 25.03 -8.45 6.99
N VAL A 29 25.30 -7.28 6.40
CA VAL A 29 24.43 -6.11 6.45
C VAL A 29 23.06 -6.44 5.85
N TRP A 30 23.00 -7.02 4.66
CA TRP A 30 21.74 -7.42 4.02
C TRP A 30 20.97 -8.43 4.88
N ARG A 31 21.62 -9.46 5.43
CA ARG A 31 20.96 -10.42 6.34
C ARG A 31 20.44 -9.75 7.61
N ALA A 32 21.18 -8.80 8.18
CA ALA A 32 20.72 -8.06 9.35
C ALA A 32 19.46 -7.23 9.03
N HIS A 33 19.41 -6.59 7.86
CA HIS A 33 18.22 -5.87 7.39
C HIS A 33 17.01 -6.79 7.22
N VAL A 34 17.17 -7.94 6.56
CA VAL A 34 16.09 -8.92 6.40
C VAL A 34 15.61 -9.45 7.76
N ARG A 35 16.51 -9.69 8.72
CA ARG A 35 16.13 -10.10 10.09
C ARG A 35 15.41 -8.99 10.85
N LEU A 36 15.87 -7.74 10.74
CA LEU A 36 15.18 -6.60 11.35
C LEU A 36 13.73 -6.53 10.86
N PHE A 37 13.53 -6.64 9.55
CA PHE A 37 12.20 -6.59 8.97
C PHE A 37 11.35 -7.81 9.33
N HIS A 38 11.95 -8.98 9.54
CA HIS A 38 11.26 -10.19 10.00
C HIS A 38 10.55 -10.00 11.35
N PHE A 39 11.11 -9.16 12.24
CA PHE A 39 10.54 -8.88 13.56
C PHE A 39 9.51 -7.76 13.58
N PHE A 40 9.25 -7.11 12.45
CA PHE A 40 8.22 -6.06 12.34
C PHE A 40 6.85 -6.44 12.91
N PRO A 41 6.33 -7.69 12.79
CA PRO A 41 5.03 -8.06 13.35
C PRO A 41 4.94 -7.94 14.87
N MET A 42 6.07 -7.87 15.58
CA MET A 42 6.09 -7.59 17.03
C MET A 42 5.55 -6.19 17.36
N LEU A 43 5.48 -5.29 16.39
CA LEU A 43 4.85 -3.98 16.53
C LEU A 43 3.31 -4.03 16.40
N CYS A 44 2.74 -5.17 15.98
CA CYS A 44 1.30 -5.31 15.75
C CYS A 44 0.43 -4.95 16.99
N PRO A 45 0.76 -5.38 18.23
CA PRO A 45 -0.02 -4.96 19.41
C PRO A 45 0.01 -3.45 19.63
N LEU A 46 1.17 -2.82 19.41
CA LEU A 46 1.32 -1.37 19.48
C LEU A 46 0.48 -0.68 18.40
N MET A 47 0.47 -1.22 17.19
CA MET A 47 -0.35 -0.72 16.09
C MET A 47 -1.85 -0.89 16.32
N ALA A 48 -2.26 -1.91 17.07
CA ALA A 48 -3.66 -2.07 17.48
C ALA A 48 -4.07 -1.03 18.52
N ALA A 49 -3.15 -0.66 19.42
CA ALA A 49 -3.38 0.36 20.43
C ALA A 49 -3.30 1.80 19.88
N ILE A 50 -2.49 2.04 18.84
CA ILE A 50 -2.27 3.37 18.27
C ILE A 50 -3.08 3.56 17.01
N THR A 51 -3.84 4.65 16.97
CA THR A 51 -4.55 5.08 15.77
C THR A 51 -3.58 5.78 14.82
N THR A 52 -3.43 5.27 13.59
CA THR A 52 -2.57 5.91 12.58
C THR A 52 -3.21 7.22 12.09
N PRO A 53 -2.52 8.38 12.15
CA PRO A 53 -3.09 9.69 11.80
C PRO A 53 -3.19 9.92 10.28
N MET A 54 -4.01 9.11 9.61
CA MET A 54 -4.23 9.11 8.16
C MET A 54 -5.61 8.55 7.78
N GLY A 55 -6.19 9.01 6.69
CA GLY A 55 -7.44 8.42 6.16
C GLY A 55 -8.63 8.71 7.07
N LYS A 56 -9.39 7.68 7.44
CA LYS A 56 -10.56 7.79 8.34
C LYS A 56 -10.20 8.31 9.74
N THR A 57 -8.95 8.14 10.12
CA THR A 57 -8.38 8.50 11.42
C THR A 57 -7.39 9.67 11.32
N SER A 58 -7.47 10.43 10.22
CA SER A 58 -6.73 11.68 10.06
C SER A 58 -7.05 12.67 11.18
N ILE A 59 -6.03 13.36 11.67
CA ILE A 59 -6.11 14.38 12.73
C ILE A 59 -5.82 15.77 12.17
N SER A 60 -6.19 16.83 12.89
CA SER A 60 -5.74 18.20 12.56
C SER A 60 -4.36 18.44 13.16
N SER A 61 -3.37 18.79 12.33
CA SER A 61 -2.00 19.09 12.74
C SER A 61 -1.32 19.98 11.70
N ILE A 62 -0.42 20.86 12.16
CA ILE A 62 0.45 21.67 11.28
C ILE A 62 1.46 20.82 10.50
N LEU A 63 1.74 19.60 10.98
CA LEU A 63 2.65 18.65 10.35
C LEU A 63 1.94 17.74 9.34
N ASN A 64 0.67 18.04 9.00
CA ASN A 64 -0.04 17.32 7.96
C ASN A 64 0.45 17.74 6.58
N LEU A 65 0.65 16.75 5.73
CA LEU A 65 0.93 16.92 4.32
C LEU A 65 -0.32 16.58 3.47
N PRO A 66 -0.43 17.12 2.24
CA PRO A 66 -1.54 16.80 1.35
C PRO A 66 -1.62 15.30 1.10
N GLY A 67 -2.78 14.68 1.38
CA GLY A 67 -2.89 13.22 1.47
C GLY A 67 -2.45 12.45 0.22
N LYS A 68 -2.75 12.95 -0.98
CA LYS A 68 -2.29 12.34 -2.24
C LYS A 68 -0.77 12.38 -2.37
N LEU A 69 -0.17 13.54 -2.10
CA LEU A 69 1.27 13.71 -2.17
C LEU A 69 1.98 12.82 -1.15
N SER A 70 1.49 12.77 0.10
CA SER A 70 2.04 11.90 1.13
C SER A 70 2.02 10.43 0.71
N TRP A 71 0.90 9.97 0.13
CA TRP A 71 0.77 8.59 -0.34
C TRP A 71 1.75 8.29 -1.49
N MET A 72 1.78 9.14 -2.52
CA MET A 72 2.68 8.93 -3.65
C MET A 72 4.14 8.92 -3.20
N LEU A 73 4.54 9.82 -2.30
CA LEU A 73 5.91 9.90 -1.80
C LEU A 73 6.32 8.65 -1.01
N MET A 74 5.52 8.20 -0.03
CA MET A 74 5.88 7.00 0.75
C MET A 74 5.91 5.73 -0.09
N GLU A 75 5.01 5.59 -1.07
CA GLU A 75 4.95 4.40 -1.92
C GLU A 75 6.03 4.39 -3.00
N LEU A 76 6.45 5.56 -3.52
CA LEU A 76 7.56 5.67 -4.48
C LEU A 76 8.91 5.27 -3.88
N VAL A 77 9.08 5.34 -2.55
CA VAL A 77 10.32 4.88 -1.90
C VAL A 77 10.62 3.43 -2.25
N SER A 78 9.60 2.58 -2.39
CA SER A 78 9.79 1.17 -2.71
C SER A 78 10.44 0.94 -4.09
N PRO A 79 9.82 1.31 -5.23
CA PRO A 79 10.43 1.10 -6.55
C PRO A 79 11.73 1.89 -6.74
N LEU A 80 11.87 3.07 -6.12
CA LEU A 80 13.13 3.83 -6.16
C LEU A 80 14.25 3.12 -5.41
N SER A 81 13.99 2.63 -4.20
CA SER A 81 14.97 1.86 -3.41
C SER A 81 15.35 0.56 -4.11
N PHE A 82 14.39 -0.10 -4.77
CA PHE A 82 14.65 -1.28 -5.58
C PHE A 82 15.64 -0.96 -6.72
N CYS A 83 15.35 0.08 -7.51
CA CYS A 83 16.22 0.53 -8.59
C CYS A 83 17.61 0.96 -8.09
N LEU A 84 17.66 1.74 -7.00
CA LEU A 84 18.91 2.21 -6.41
C LEU A 84 19.76 1.05 -5.88
N THR A 85 19.14 0.03 -5.30
CA THR A 85 19.84 -1.18 -4.86
C THR A 85 20.56 -1.83 -6.03
N ILE A 86 19.91 -1.99 -7.19
CA ILE A 86 20.54 -2.58 -8.38
C ILE A 86 21.59 -1.63 -8.96
N TYR A 87 21.26 -0.34 -9.10
CA TYR A 87 22.13 0.67 -9.70
C TYR A 87 23.46 0.82 -8.95
N LEU A 88 23.41 0.90 -7.61
CA LEU A 88 24.60 1.11 -6.78
C LEU A 88 25.47 -0.14 -6.64
N ASN A 89 24.91 -1.33 -6.90
CA ASN A 89 25.60 -2.58 -6.65
C ASN A 89 26.03 -3.34 -7.90
N CYS A 90 25.87 -2.74 -9.08
CA CYS A 90 26.25 -3.34 -10.35
C CYS A 90 26.99 -2.33 -11.22
N GLN A 91 28.07 -2.75 -11.88
CA GLN A 91 28.83 -1.89 -12.80
C GLN A 91 28.01 -1.49 -14.03
N SER A 92 27.11 -2.37 -14.47
CA SER A 92 26.26 -2.13 -15.64
C SER A 92 24.82 -2.57 -15.31
N PRO A 93 23.99 -1.67 -14.79
CA PRO A 93 22.65 -2.01 -14.29
C PRO A 93 21.73 -2.59 -15.36
N LEU A 94 21.73 -2.02 -16.57
CA LEU A 94 20.89 -2.50 -17.66
C LEU A 94 21.28 -3.90 -18.15
N SER A 95 22.58 -4.18 -18.29
CA SER A 95 23.04 -5.51 -18.67
C SER A 95 22.81 -6.53 -17.56
N THR A 96 22.94 -6.12 -16.30
CA THR A 96 22.62 -6.96 -15.14
C THR A 96 21.15 -7.37 -15.15
N LEU A 97 20.24 -6.42 -15.33
CA LEU A 97 18.80 -6.69 -15.46
C LEU A 97 18.51 -7.61 -16.66
N ALA A 98 19.19 -7.42 -17.78
CA ALA A 98 19.06 -8.26 -18.96
C ALA A 98 19.62 -9.68 -18.74
N ALA A 99 20.63 -9.84 -17.89
CA ALA A 99 21.23 -11.13 -17.55
C ALA A 99 20.46 -11.91 -16.49
N LEU A 100 19.53 -11.28 -15.75
CA LEU A 100 18.73 -11.96 -14.73
C LEU A 100 17.95 -13.15 -15.34
N PRO A 101 17.78 -14.25 -14.58
CA PRO A 101 16.91 -15.35 -14.98
C PRO A 101 15.50 -14.86 -15.30
N THR A 102 14.81 -15.53 -16.24
CA THR A 102 13.45 -15.15 -16.65
C THR A 102 12.48 -15.08 -15.46
N THR A 103 12.61 -15.98 -14.49
CA THR A 103 11.80 -15.98 -13.27
C THR A 103 11.99 -14.71 -12.44
N HIS A 104 13.21 -14.19 -12.35
CA HIS A 104 13.53 -12.97 -11.63
C HIS A 104 13.00 -11.75 -12.37
N LYS A 105 13.13 -11.73 -13.70
CA LYS A 105 12.55 -10.68 -14.54
C LYS A 105 11.04 -10.58 -14.34
N VAL A 106 10.34 -11.72 -14.38
CA VAL A 106 8.89 -11.76 -14.14
C VAL A 106 8.57 -11.21 -12.75
N LEU A 107 9.20 -11.70 -11.68
CA LEU A 107 8.94 -11.22 -10.32
C LEU A 107 9.24 -9.73 -10.15
N THR A 108 10.33 -9.22 -10.76
CA THR A 108 10.61 -7.78 -10.80
C THR A 108 9.48 -7.05 -11.52
N THR A 109 9.04 -7.52 -12.69
CA THR A 109 7.93 -6.90 -13.43
C THR A 109 6.64 -6.87 -12.62
N LEU A 110 6.25 -7.96 -11.96
CA LEU A 110 5.06 -8.01 -11.11
C LEU A 110 5.16 -6.97 -9.97
N TYR A 111 6.31 -6.90 -9.31
CA TYR A 111 6.58 -5.90 -8.26
C TYR A 111 6.41 -4.46 -8.77
N PHE A 112 6.97 -4.15 -9.94
CA PHE A 112 6.84 -2.82 -10.53
C PHE A 112 5.43 -2.52 -11.05
N ILE A 113 4.67 -3.51 -11.53
CA ILE A 113 3.25 -3.33 -11.87
C ILE A 113 2.46 -2.95 -10.63
N HIS A 114 2.67 -3.66 -9.52
CA HIS A 114 2.05 -3.34 -8.23
C HIS A 114 2.35 -1.89 -7.84
N TYR A 115 3.63 -1.51 -7.75
CA TYR A 115 4.02 -0.19 -7.27
C TYR A 115 3.72 0.94 -8.28
N ALA A 116 3.69 0.66 -9.59
CA ALA A 116 3.18 1.63 -10.57
C ALA A 116 1.70 1.92 -10.31
N ASN A 117 0.91 0.89 -10.00
CA ASN A 117 -0.47 1.12 -9.57
C ASN A 117 -0.54 1.84 -8.22
N ARG A 118 0.09 1.30 -7.18
CA ARG A 118 -0.02 1.74 -5.79
C ARG A 118 0.52 3.15 -5.55
N ALA A 119 1.66 3.48 -6.16
CA ALA A 119 2.35 4.75 -5.93
C ALA A 119 1.90 5.87 -6.89
N ILE A 120 1.39 5.53 -8.08
CA ILE A 120 1.09 6.51 -9.13
C ILE A 120 -0.37 6.42 -9.58
N ILE A 121 -0.78 5.31 -10.19
CA ILE A 121 -2.07 5.23 -10.89
C ILE A 121 -3.26 5.33 -9.91
N SER A 122 -3.24 4.55 -8.82
CA SER A 122 -4.29 4.50 -7.80
C SER A 122 -4.48 5.88 -7.11
N PRO A 123 -3.43 6.57 -6.64
CA PRO A 123 -3.54 7.95 -6.11
C PRO A 123 -4.08 8.98 -7.10
N LEU A 124 -3.73 8.86 -8.38
CA LEU A 124 -4.25 9.75 -9.43
C LEU A 124 -5.74 9.51 -9.69
N ARG A 125 -6.18 8.24 -9.70
CA ARG A 125 -7.59 7.84 -9.88
C ARG A 125 -8.48 8.15 -8.69
N ALA A 126 -7.93 8.13 -7.49
CA ALA A 126 -8.68 8.40 -6.27
C ALA A 126 -9.23 9.83 -6.25
N PRO A 127 -10.51 10.07 -5.91
CA PRO A 127 -11.09 11.42 -5.92
C PRO A 127 -10.52 12.34 -4.84
N ALA A 128 -10.19 11.79 -3.68
CA ALA A 128 -9.70 12.53 -2.53
C ALA A 128 -8.94 11.61 -1.58
N TYR A 129 -7.93 12.15 -0.90
CA TYR A 129 -7.26 11.55 0.26
C TYR A 129 -7.37 12.51 1.43
N ALA A 130 -7.66 11.98 2.62
CA ALA A 130 -7.53 12.77 3.83
C ALA A 130 -6.05 13.14 4.06
N PRO A 131 -5.74 14.31 4.65
CA PRO A 131 -4.38 14.67 5.02
C PRO A 131 -3.72 13.58 5.88
N ALA A 132 -2.41 13.43 5.73
CA ALA A 132 -1.63 12.46 6.49
C ALA A 132 -0.53 13.19 7.26
N HIS A 133 -0.37 12.84 8.55
CA HIS A 133 0.70 13.38 9.38
C HIS A 133 2.06 12.90 8.86
N ILE A 134 3.09 13.76 8.92
CA ILE A 134 4.45 13.44 8.43
C ILE A 134 5.03 12.14 9.01
N VAL A 135 4.67 11.78 10.25
CA VAL A 135 5.11 10.52 10.88
C VAL A 135 4.72 9.28 10.07
N VAL A 136 3.55 9.31 9.40
CA VAL A 136 3.08 8.21 8.55
C VAL A 136 3.96 8.10 7.32
N LEU A 137 4.29 9.23 6.69
CA LEU A 137 5.20 9.29 5.55
C LEU A 137 6.56 8.67 5.91
N LEU A 138 7.15 9.07 7.05
CA LEU A 138 8.48 8.61 7.48
C LEU A 138 8.51 7.10 7.77
N ILE A 139 7.53 6.60 8.53
CA ILE A 139 7.45 5.18 8.89
C ILE A 139 7.15 4.33 7.66
N ALA A 140 6.20 4.73 6.82
CA ALA A 140 5.87 4.00 5.59
C ALA A 140 7.03 4.01 4.60
N SER A 141 7.77 5.11 4.50
CA SER A 141 9.00 5.18 3.70
C SER A 141 10.06 4.19 4.20
N ALA A 142 10.28 4.11 5.51
CA ALA A 142 11.21 3.15 6.09
C ALA A 142 10.77 1.69 5.84
N PHE A 143 9.48 1.40 5.98
CA PHE A 143 8.89 0.10 5.66
C PHE A 143 9.14 -0.28 4.18
N ASN A 144 8.80 0.63 3.27
CA ASN A 144 8.94 0.43 1.83
C ASN A 144 10.40 0.30 1.40
N TYR A 145 11.31 1.03 2.03
CA TYR A 145 12.75 0.87 1.85
C TYR A 145 13.23 -0.52 2.29
N LEU A 146 12.91 -0.94 3.52
CA LEU A 146 13.33 -2.24 4.06
C LEU A 146 12.84 -3.40 3.18
N ASN A 147 11.59 -3.32 2.72
CA ASN A 147 11.01 -4.28 1.80
C ASN A 147 11.78 -4.32 0.47
N ALA A 148 11.91 -3.16 -0.18
CA ALA A 148 12.52 -3.05 -1.50
C ALA A 148 13.98 -3.46 -1.52
N TYR A 149 14.78 -3.01 -0.54
CA TYR A 149 16.19 -3.37 -0.42
C TYR A 149 16.37 -4.87 -0.15
N GLY A 150 15.55 -5.44 0.75
CA GLY A 150 15.54 -6.87 1.03
C GLY A 150 15.27 -7.70 -0.24
N LEU A 151 14.24 -7.34 -0.99
CA LEU A 151 13.80 -8.08 -2.17
C LEU A 151 14.73 -7.87 -3.37
N ALA A 152 15.13 -6.64 -3.66
CA ALA A 152 16.08 -6.33 -4.74
C ALA A 152 17.42 -7.03 -4.50
N GLY A 153 17.94 -6.98 -3.27
CA GLY A 153 19.18 -7.66 -2.91
C GLY A 153 19.07 -9.18 -3.04
N TRP A 154 17.93 -9.76 -2.67
CA TRP A 154 17.71 -11.20 -2.89
C TRP A 154 17.73 -11.54 -4.38
N LEU A 155 16.98 -10.81 -5.20
CA LEU A 155 16.94 -11.04 -6.64
C LEU A 155 18.32 -10.86 -7.31
N LEU A 156 19.16 -9.96 -6.76
CA LEU A 156 20.47 -9.68 -7.32
C LEU A 156 21.55 -10.69 -6.92
N TRP A 157 21.61 -11.11 -5.65
CA TRP A 157 22.76 -11.84 -5.12
C TRP A 157 22.47 -13.26 -4.61
N HIS A 158 21.22 -13.55 -4.27
CA HIS A 158 20.88 -14.76 -3.50
C HIS A 158 19.63 -15.50 -4.00
N GLY A 159 19.08 -15.06 -5.13
CA GLY A 159 17.85 -15.57 -5.72
C GLY A 159 18.10 -16.80 -6.57
N ARG A 160 17.87 -17.99 -5.99
CA ARG A 160 17.67 -19.20 -6.78
C ARG A 160 16.23 -19.62 -6.65
N ILE A 161 15.46 -19.41 -7.71
CA ILE A 161 14.10 -19.92 -7.83
C ILE A 161 14.22 -21.27 -8.50
N ASN A 162 14.11 -22.35 -7.71
CA ASN A 162 14.11 -23.68 -8.28
C ASN A 162 12.82 -23.87 -9.11
N THR A 163 12.98 -23.88 -10.44
CA THR A 163 11.93 -24.19 -11.40
C THR A 163 12.22 -25.47 -12.18
N ASP A 164 13.14 -26.27 -11.67
CA ASP A 164 13.52 -27.53 -12.29
C ASP A 164 12.40 -28.56 -12.10
N GLY A 165 12.20 -29.38 -13.13
CA GLY A 165 11.12 -30.37 -13.16
C GLY A 165 9.72 -29.78 -13.26
N PHE A 166 8.72 -30.67 -13.25
CA PHE A 166 7.31 -30.29 -13.39
C PHE A 166 6.80 -29.46 -12.20
N ALA A 167 7.12 -29.89 -10.97
CA ALA A 167 6.65 -29.25 -9.75
C ALA A 167 7.12 -27.79 -9.63
N GLY A 168 8.39 -27.51 -9.96
CA GLY A 168 8.95 -26.15 -9.92
C GLY A 168 8.27 -25.20 -10.91
N LYS A 169 8.01 -25.67 -12.14
CA LYS A 169 7.30 -24.91 -13.18
C LYS A 169 5.84 -24.64 -12.78
N VAL A 170 5.14 -25.65 -12.25
CA VAL A 170 3.76 -25.50 -11.77
C VAL A 170 3.67 -24.53 -10.61
N ARG A 171 4.54 -24.65 -9.60
CA ARG A 171 4.60 -23.70 -8.47
C ARG A 171 4.75 -22.26 -8.97
N PHE A 172 5.69 -22.03 -9.88
CA PHE A 172 5.93 -20.70 -10.42
C PHE A 172 4.69 -20.16 -11.16
N ALA A 173 4.11 -20.96 -12.07
CA ALA A 173 2.94 -20.58 -12.84
C ALA A 173 1.71 -20.30 -11.95
N VAL A 174 1.45 -21.16 -10.95
CA VAL A 174 0.38 -20.98 -9.97
C VAL A 174 0.61 -19.71 -9.16
N GLY A 175 1.84 -19.46 -8.69
CA GLY A 175 2.16 -18.25 -7.95
C GLY A 175 1.89 -16.97 -8.76
N VAL A 176 2.29 -16.94 -10.03
CA VAL A 176 2.00 -15.81 -10.94
C VAL A 176 0.49 -15.66 -11.18
N ALA A 177 -0.26 -16.75 -11.35
CA ALA A 177 -1.71 -16.70 -11.54
C ALA A 177 -2.43 -16.18 -10.28
N VAL A 178 -2.05 -16.66 -9.09
CA VAL A 178 -2.58 -16.18 -7.81
C VAL A 178 -2.25 -14.70 -7.62
N TRP A 179 -1.03 -14.28 -7.96
CA TRP A 179 -0.64 -12.86 -7.93
C TRP A 179 -1.57 -12.01 -8.81
N ALA A 180 -1.82 -12.46 -10.05
CA ALA A 180 -2.65 -11.71 -11.00
C ALA A 180 -4.11 -11.58 -10.52
N VAL A 181 -4.68 -12.64 -9.95
CA VAL A 181 -6.02 -12.62 -9.35
C VAL A 181 -6.07 -11.68 -8.14
N GLY A 182 -5.05 -11.75 -7.28
CA GLY A 182 -4.86 -10.86 -6.14
C GLY A 182 -4.84 -9.39 -6.56
N PHE A 183 -3.94 -9.05 -7.49
CA PHE A 183 -3.75 -7.68 -7.98
C PHE A 183 -5.02 -7.13 -8.63
N ALA A 184 -5.65 -7.90 -9.54
CA ALA A 184 -6.90 -7.48 -10.19
C ALA A 184 -8.03 -7.28 -9.18
N GLY A 185 -8.14 -8.17 -8.19
CA GLY A 185 -9.10 -8.05 -7.10
C GLY A 185 -8.83 -6.82 -6.23
N ASN A 186 -7.58 -6.54 -5.88
CA ASN A 186 -7.20 -5.36 -5.10
C ASN A 186 -7.66 -4.09 -5.82
N VAL A 187 -7.25 -3.93 -7.09
CA VAL A 187 -7.60 -2.76 -7.91
C VAL A 187 -9.11 -2.59 -8.05
N TRP A 188 -9.84 -3.67 -8.32
CA TRP A 188 -11.30 -3.61 -8.48
C TRP A 188 -11.99 -3.15 -7.20
N HIS A 189 -11.59 -3.69 -6.05
CA HIS A 189 -12.21 -3.30 -4.77
C HIS A 189 -11.81 -1.88 -4.34
N GLU A 190 -10.62 -1.39 -4.69
CA GLU A 190 -10.29 0.04 -4.52
C GLU A 190 -11.20 0.94 -5.37
N ASP A 191 -11.48 0.55 -6.61
CA ASP A 191 -12.35 1.32 -7.51
C ASP A 191 -13.77 1.47 -6.99
N VAL A 192 -14.30 0.45 -6.33
CA VAL A 192 -15.61 0.53 -5.65
C VAL A 192 -15.59 1.64 -4.60
N LEU A 193 -14.53 1.74 -3.78
CA LEU A 193 -14.39 2.83 -2.80
C LEU A 193 -14.23 4.20 -3.47
N TYR A 194 -13.56 4.26 -4.61
CA TYR A 194 -13.43 5.50 -5.35
C TYR A 194 -14.75 5.96 -5.94
N GLU A 195 -15.58 5.04 -6.43
CA GLU A 195 -16.88 5.38 -6.96
C GLU A 195 -17.80 5.96 -5.88
N ILE A 196 -17.78 5.37 -4.68
CA ILE A 196 -18.48 5.92 -3.51
C ILE A 196 -18.05 7.37 -3.24
N ARG A 197 -16.75 7.64 -3.25
CA ARG A 197 -16.23 9.02 -3.05
C ARG A 197 -16.62 9.96 -4.19
N ARG A 198 -16.68 9.48 -5.44
CA ARG A 198 -17.15 10.27 -6.59
C ARG A 198 -18.63 10.61 -6.47
N ARG A 199 -19.46 9.63 -6.11
CA ARG A 199 -20.91 9.81 -5.86
C ARG A 199 -21.15 10.86 -4.76
N ALA A 200 -20.51 10.68 -3.61
CA ALA A 200 -20.60 11.63 -2.49
C ALA A 200 -20.22 13.07 -2.93
N LYS A 201 -19.16 13.23 -3.71
CA LYS A 201 -18.74 14.55 -4.23
C LYS A 201 -19.75 15.16 -5.20
N ARG A 202 -20.38 14.35 -6.07
CA ARG A 202 -21.43 14.81 -6.99
C ARG A 202 -22.68 15.23 -6.22
N GLU A 203 -23.11 14.44 -5.24
CA GLU A 203 -24.26 14.74 -4.38
C GLU A 203 -24.03 16.04 -3.58
N ASP A 204 -22.85 16.21 -2.98
CA ASP A 204 -22.48 17.45 -2.28
C ASP A 204 -22.47 18.67 -3.22
N ALA A 205 -22.03 18.51 -4.48
CA ALA A 205 -22.03 19.59 -5.47
C ALA A 205 -23.46 20.01 -5.85
N VAL A 206 -24.35 19.05 -6.13
CA VAL A 206 -25.76 19.31 -6.44
C VAL A 206 -26.45 20.03 -5.28
N LEU A 207 -26.20 19.61 -4.03
CA LEU A 207 -26.78 20.26 -2.86
C LEU A 207 -26.27 21.69 -2.65
N ARG A 208 -24.99 21.95 -2.95
CA ARG A 208 -24.43 23.31 -2.90
C ARG A 208 -25.02 24.22 -3.98
N ASP A 209 -25.28 23.67 -5.16
CA ASP A 209 -25.88 24.41 -6.26
C ASP A 209 -27.34 24.77 -5.94
N ARG A 210 -28.13 23.79 -5.45
CA ARG A 210 -29.52 24.01 -4.98
C ARG A 210 -29.62 25.09 -3.89
N LYS A 211 -28.70 25.10 -2.92
CA LYS A 211 -28.64 26.14 -1.87
C LYS A 211 -28.31 27.54 -2.40
N LYS A 212 -27.69 27.65 -3.58
CA LYS A 212 -27.44 28.96 -4.22
C LYS A 212 -28.65 29.43 -5.04
N THR A 213 -29.45 28.50 -5.54
CA THR A 213 -30.64 28.81 -6.36
C THR A 213 -31.92 28.97 -5.53
N ASP A 214 -32.02 28.38 -4.34
CA ASP A 214 -33.17 28.56 -3.44
C ASP A 214 -32.96 29.75 -2.47
N VAL A 215 -33.73 30.82 -2.68
CA VAL A 215 -33.97 31.92 -1.72
C VAL A 215 -35.19 31.60 -0.82
N GLY A 216 -35.82 30.43 -0.95
CA GLY A 216 -37.03 30.07 -0.21
C GLY A 216 -36.96 28.64 0.33
N GLY A 217 -37.32 28.47 1.60
CA GLY A 217 -37.14 27.24 2.34
C GLY A 217 -37.96 26.04 1.85
N GLY A 218 -37.32 24.88 1.89
CA GLY A 218 -37.94 23.57 1.74
C GLY A 218 -36.90 22.46 1.72
N MET A 219 -36.67 21.79 2.85
CA MET A 219 -35.83 20.59 2.90
C MET A 219 -36.54 19.48 2.11
N GLN A 220 -36.01 19.10 0.94
CA GLN A 220 -36.49 17.92 0.21
C GLN A 220 -35.54 16.74 0.40
N VAL A 221 -36.16 15.60 0.74
CA VAL A 221 -35.54 14.28 0.83
C VAL A 221 -35.19 13.81 -0.58
N VAL A 222 -33.92 13.55 -0.84
CA VAL A 222 -33.49 12.83 -2.05
C VAL A 222 -33.65 11.35 -1.76
N ASP A 223 -34.76 10.76 -2.20
CA ASP A 223 -34.93 9.32 -2.27
C ASP A 223 -34.09 8.80 -3.45
N THR A 224 -33.02 8.06 -3.14
CA THR A 224 -32.06 7.59 -4.15
C THR A 224 -32.46 6.26 -4.78
N GLY A 225 -33.56 5.61 -4.33
CA GLY A 225 -34.09 4.38 -4.94
C GLY A 225 -33.14 3.18 -4.98
N GLU A 226 -31.94 3.30 -4.41
CA GLU A 226 -30.93 2.26 -4.33
C GLU A 226 -30.83 1.80 -2.87
N ASP A 227 -30.67 0.49 -2.65
CA ASP A 227 -30.54 -0.17 -1.34
C ASP A 227 -29.20 0.17 -0.63
N ARG A 228 -28.82 1.45 -0.66
CA ARG A 228 -27.56 2.02 -0.17
C ARG A 228 -27.73 2.56 1.24
N LEU A 229 -26.78 2.20 2.10
CA LEU A 229 -26.72 2.75 3.45
C LEU A 229 -25.75 3.94 3.49
N VAL A 230 -26.31 5.14 3.59
CA VAL A 230 -25.58 6.42 3.60
C VAL A 230 -25.83 7.19 4.90
N VAL A 231 -24.79 7.79 5.46
CA VAL A 231 -24.84 8.67 6.64
C VAL A 231 -24.04 9.93 6.37
N ARG A 232 -24.62 11.08 6.72
CA ARG A 232 -23.92 12.38 6.68
C ARG A 232 -23.39 12.73 8.06
N ALA A 233 -22.10 13.01 8.15
CA ALA A 233 -21.46 13.46 9.38
C ALA A 233 -21.69 14.97 9.64
N PRO A 234 -21.54 15.44 10.89
CA PRO A 234 -21.75 16.84 11.26
C PRO A 234 -20.89 17.84 10.49
N ASN A 235 -19.70 17.43 10.07
CA ASN A 235 -18.79 18.22 9.23
C ASN A 235 -19.22 18.24 7.74
N GLY A 236 -20.39 17.72 7.42
CA GLY A 236 -20.97 17.68 6.07
C GLY A 236 -20.54 16.48 5.22
N HIS A 237 -19.52 15.71 5.64
CA HIS A 237 -19.02 14.57 4.88
C HIS A 237 -20.03 13.43 4.78
N ILE A 238 -20.18 12.86 3.59
CA ILE A 238 -21.04 11.71 3.31
C ILE A 238 -20.21 10.43 3.42
N TYR A 239 -20.71 9.48 4.21
CA TYR A 239 -20.17 8.12 4.34
C TYR A 239 -21.20 7.12 3.83
N GLU A 240 -20.77 6.19 3.00
CA GLU A 240 -21.59 5.12 2.45
C GLU A 240 -20.97 3.76 2.79
N VAL A 241 -21.81 2.76 3.04
CA VAL A 241 -21.38 1.37 3.21
C VAL A 241 -21.04 0.80 1.83
N PRO A 242 -19.81 0.32 1.60
CA PRO A 242 -19.44 -0.27 0.33
C PRO A 242 -20.21 -1.56 0.05
N GLN A 243 -20.56 -1.78 -1.21
CA GLN A 243 -21.34 -2.92 -1.68
C GLN A 243 -20.73 -3.47 -2.98
N GLY A 244 -21.06 -4.72 -3.31
CA GLY A 244 -20.61 -5.42 -4.51
C GLY A 244 -19.30 -6.20 -4.34
N GLY A 245 -19.20 -7.35 -5.01
CA GLY A 245 -18.03 -8.22 -4.93
C GLY A 245 -17.80 -8.74 -3.52
N LEU A 246 -16.53 -8.77 -3.08
CA LEU A 246 -16.20 -9.27 -1.75
C LEU A 246 -16.64 -8.33 -0.61
N TYR A 247 -17.07 -7.10 -0.91
CA TYR A 247 -17.66 -6.22 0.10
C TYR A 247 -18.94 -6.79 0.72
N GLU A 248 -19.61 -7.75 0.07
CA GLU A 248 -20.75 -8.46 0.64
C GLU A 248 -20.36 -9.36 1.83
N TYR A 249 -19.10 -9.81 1.89
CA TYR A 249 -18.62 -10.76 2.87
C TYR A 249 -17.67 -10.13 3.91
N CYS A 250 -16.88 -9.14 3.51
CA CYS A 250 -15.93 -8.46 4.41
C CYS A 250 -15.83 -6.94 4.19
N TRP A 251 -15.30 -6.22 5.18
CA TRP A 251 -15.18 -4.76 5.15
C TRP A 251 -13.98 -4.25 4.35
N HIS A 252 -12.91 -5.02 4.26
CA HIS A 252 -11.65 -4.62 3.61
C HIS A 252 -11.16 -5.67 2.59
N PRO A 253 -11.96 -6.01 1.57
CA PRO A 253 -11.57 -6.98 0.55
C PRO A 253 -10.35 -6.56 -0.26
N HIS A 254 -10.11 -5.25 -0.43
CA HIS A 254 -8.88 -4.75 -1.06
C HIS A 254 -7.63 -5.18 -0.28
N TYR A 255 -7.64 -5.17 1.05
CA TYR A 255 -6.54 -5.72 1.86
C TYR A 255 -6.40 -7.23 1.68
N PHE A 256 -7.51 -7.97 1.71
CA PHE A 256 -7.48 -9.41 1.49
C PHE A 256 -6.89 -9.78 0.13
N MET A 257 -7.31 -9.08 -0.93
CA MET A 257 -6.81 -9.33 -2.28
C MET A 257 -5.35 -8.92 -2.45
N GLU A 258 -4.87 -7.90 -1.71
CA GLU A 258 -3.44 -7.58 -1.61
C GLU A 258 -2.67 -8.72 -0.92
N TRP A 259 -3.23 -9.33 0.12
CA TRP A 259 -2.60 -10.51 0.75
C TRP A 259 -2.57 -11.72 -0.20
N VAL A 260 -3.63 -11.93 -0.99
CA VAL A 260 -3.64 -12.96 -2.04
C VAL A 260 -2.58 -12.67 -3.09
N GLU A 261 -2.44 -11.41 -3.50
CA GLU A 261 -1.42 -10.97 -4.44
C GLU A 261 -0.02 -11.36 -3.97
N TRP A 262 0.36 -10.94 -2.77
CA TRP A 262 1.69 -11.21 -2.23
C TRP A 262 1.90 -12.66 -1.80
N THR A 263 0.83 -13.40 -1.49
CA THR A 263 0.89 -14.86 -1.37
C THR A 263 1.27 -15.51 -2.70
N GLY A 264 0.69 -15.05 -3.81
CA GLY A 264 1.08 -15.49 -5.15
C GLY A 264 2.54 -15.17 -5.47
N TYR A 265 2.97 -13.95 -5.13
CA TYR A 265 4.38 -13.53 -5.26
C TYR A 265 5.31 -14.46 -4.48
N LEU A 266 5.00 -14.73 -3.21
CA LEU A 266 5.76 -15.61 -2.33
C LEU A 266 5.86 -17.04 -2.88
N ILE A 267 4.73 -17.58 -3.34
CA ILE A 267 4.67 -18.91 -3.99
C ILE A 267 5.58 -18.91 -5.21
N ALA A 268 5.53 -17.91 -6.08
CA ALA A 268 6.37 -17.82 -7.28
C ALA A 268 7.86 -17.62 -6.94
N ALA A 269 8.17 -16.82 -5.93
CA ALA A 269 9.53 -16.56 -5.44
C ALA A 269 10.17 -17.78 -4.75
N GLY A 270 9.39 -18.82 -4.44
CA GLY A 270 9.91 -20.04 -3.84
C GLY A 270 10.22 -19.86 -2.36
N TRP A 271 9.35 -19.14 -1.65
CA TRP A 271 9.43 -18.97 -0.20
C TRP A 271 10.66 -18.18 0.28
N CYS A 272 11.12 -17.21 -0.52
CA CYS A 272 12.30 -16.44 -0.15
C CYS A 272 12.02 -15.55 1.08
N PRO A 273 13.00 -15.36 1.99
CA PRO A 273 12.77 -14.62 3.24
C PRO A 273 12.22 -13.20 3.06
N PRO A 274 12.68 -12.37 2.09
CA PRO A 274 12.09 -11.06 1.89
C PRO A 274 10.63 -11.09 1.47
N ALA A 275 10.22 -12.03 0.61
CA ALA A 275 8.81 -12.17 0.23
C ALA A 275 7.94 -12.68 1.39
N VAL A 276 8.49 -13.54 2.27
CA VAL A 276 7.82 -13.93 3.52
C VAL A 276 7.61 -12.72 4.40
N ASN A 277 8.67 -11.92 4.61
CA ASN A 277 8.59 -10.71 5.41
C ASN A 277 7.56 -9.74 4.85
N LEU A 278 7.55 -9.50 3.52
CA LEU A 278 6.58 -8.63 2.87
C LEU A 278 5.14 -9.03 3.22
N LEU A 279 4.75 -10.27 2.93
CA LEU A 279 3.40 -10.77 3.18
C LEU A 279 3.03 -10.71 4.66
N VAL A 280 3.90 -11.21 5.54
CA VAL A 280 3.60 -11.26 6.99
C VAL A 280 3.50 -9.86 7.57
N ASN A 281 4.37 -8.95 7.14
CA ASN A 281 4.39 -7.58 7.65
C ASN A 281 3.19 -6.77 7.15
N GLU A 282 2.73 -6.99 5.93
CA GLU A 282 1.49 -6.39 5.44
C GLU A 282 0.27 -6.90 6.20
N ILE A 283 0.18 -8.21 6.45
CA ILE A 283 -0.90 -8.77 7.28
C ILE A 283 -0.88 -8.12 8.67
N ALA A 284 0.30 -8.05 9.30
CA ALA A 284 0.47 -7.43 10.61
C ALA A 284 0.14 -5.93 10.62
N LEU A 285 0.48 -5.20 9.56
CA LEU A 285 0.21 -3.77 9.42
C LEU A 285 -1.28 -3.48 9.16
N MET A 286 -1.91 -4.25 8.28
CA MET A 286 -3.26 -3.98 7.78
C MET A 286 -4.35 -4.53 8.72
N THR A 287 -4.08 -5.62 9.45
CA THR A 287 -5.10 -6.25 10.31
C THR A 287 -5.63 -5.31 11.39
N PRO A 288 -4.79 -4.65 12.22
CA PRO A 288 -5.31 -3.72 13.23
C PRO A 288 -6.08 -2.55 12.62
N ARG A 289 -5.60 -2.05 11.47
CA ARG A 289 -6.25 -0.98 10.72
C ARG A 289 -7.62 -1.39 10.18
N ALA A 290 -7.78 -2.63 9.74
CA ALA A 290 -9.06 -3.16 9.30
C ALA A 290 -10.08 -3.18 10.46
N PHE A 291 -9.68 -3.64 11.64
CA PHE A 291 -10.55 -3.60 12.83
C PHE A 291 -10.93 -2.17 13.22
N GLN A 292 -9.98 -1.22 13.24
CA GLN A 292 -10.29 0.20 13.43
C GLN A 292 -11.28 0.73 12.38
N GLY A 293 -11.16 0.26 11.12
CA GLY A 293 -12.10 0.56 10.05
C GLY A 293 -13.51 -0.01 10.29
N VAL A 294 -13.62 -1.21 10.86
CA VAL A 294 -14.90 -1.81 11.28
C VAL A 294 -15.54 -0.99 12.41
N GLU A 295 -14.77 -0.62 13.44
CA GLU A 295 -15.26 0.23 14.53
C GLU A 295 -15.75 1.59 14.02
N PHE A 296 -15.03 2.17 13.05
CA PHE A 296 -15.44 3.41 12.40
C PHE A 296 -16.82 3.31 11.76
N TYR A 297 -17.13 2.18 11.09
CA TYR A 297 -18.45 1.94 10.51
C TYR A 297 -19.49 1.65 11.60
N ARG A 298 -19.15 0.86 12.62
CA ARG A 298 -20.05 0.55 13.73
C ARG A 298 -20.52 1.81 14.45
N ALA A 299 -19.62 2.73 14.74
CA ALA A 299 -19.93 4.00 15.38
C ALA A 299 -20.89 4.89 14.55
N ARG A 300 -20.96 4.71 13.22
CA ARG A 300 -21.77 5.54 12.32
C ARG A 300 -23.10 4.90 11.92
N PHE A 301 -23.09 3.60 11.66
CA PHE A 301 -24.25 2.88 11.16
C PHE A 301 -25.01 2.14 12.26
N GLY A 302 -24.38 1.89 13.42
CA GLY A 302 -25.02 1.25 14.57
C GLY A 302 -25.70 -0.06 14.17
N ARG A 303 -26.98 -0.21 14.53
CA ARG A 303 -27.78 -1.40 14.20
C ARG A 303 -28.06 -1.60 12.70
N ARG A 304 -27.87 -0.57 11.87
CA ARG A 304 -28.03 -0.68 10.40
C ARG A 304 -26.79 -1.25 9.71
N MET A 305 -25.68 -1.43 10.44
CA MET A 305 -24.43 -1.94 9.89
C MET A 305 -24.59 -3.41 9.46
N PRO A 306 -24.26 -3.77 8.21
CA PRO A 306 -24.27 -5.16 7.78
C PRO A 306 -23.30 -6.04 8.57
N VAL A 307 -23.68 -7.30 8.79
CA VAL A 307 -22.83 -8.30 9.44
C VAL A 307 -21.83 -8.83 8.43
N ARG A 308 -20.56 -8.41 8.55
CA ARG A 308 -19.46 -8.80 7.65
C ARG A 308 -18.18 -9.01 8.45
N ARG A 309 -17.27 -9.80 7.91
CA ARG A 309 -15.92 -10.03 8.45
C ARG A 309 -15.02 -8.81 8.23
N ALA A 310 -13.93 -8.69 8.98
CA ALA A 310 -13.06 -7.52 8.90
C ALA A 310 -12.29 -7.48 7.57
N VAL A 311 -11.68 -8.59 7.17
CA VAL A 311 -10.79 -8.73 6.01
C VAL A 311 -10.99 -10.04 5.25
N VAL A 312 -10.87 -11.20 5.88
CA VAL A 312 -10.96 -12.51 5.20
C VAL A 312 -12.43 -12.94 5.16
N PRO A 313 -13.02 -13.12 3.96
CA PRO A 313 -14.39 -13.59 3.81
C PRO A 313 -14.64 -14.85 4.66
N PHE A 314 -15.76 -14.88 5.37
CA PHE A 314 -16.20 -15.98 6.25
C PHE A 314 -15.37 -16.22 7.53
N PHE A 315 -14.07 -15.89 7.55
CA PHE A 315 -13.16 -16.21 8.66
C PHE A 315 -12.82 -15.05 9.59
N LEU A 316 -12.29 -13.93 9.06
CA LEU A 316 -11.67 -12.85 9.84
C LEU A 316 -12.26 -11.50 9.49
#